data_AF-A0A5N6NVJ3-F1
#
_entry.id   AF-A0A5N6NVJ3-F1
#
_cell.length_a   1.000
_cell.length_b   1.000
_cell.length_c   1.000
_cell.angle_alpha   90.00
_cell.angle_beta   90.00
_cell.angle_gamma   90.00
#
_symmetry.space_group_name_H-M   'P 1'
#
loop_
_entity.id
_entity.type
_entity.pdbx_description
1 polymer ?
#
loop_
_entity_poly.entity_id
_entity_poly.type
_entity_poly.pdbx_seq_one_letter_code
_entity_poly.pdbx_strand_id
1 'polypeptide(L)'
;MWMKALTLHVGKKKRKRSKQNRWNWWKISIAKTVIVPKKKDVFVQYLKQIQHPKTYDIHAAQVQKLHISWATKTNAIDCAVFVMRHMEKFMCVREQFNCGFSTNGKKKKSQLNLLRKRFVLHLLRSEVNVLLDTILTDARKK
;
A
#
# COMPACT_ATOMS: atom_id res chain seq x y z
N MET A 1 -29.85 -62.45 -15.35
CA MET A 1 -30.58 -61.17 -15.32
C MET A 1 -29.74 -60.14 -16.05
N TRP A 2 -29.80 -60.03 -17.38
CA TRP A 2 -30.73 -59.16 -18.15
C TRP A 2 -30.68 -57.69 -17.68
N MET A 3 -30.42 -56.66 -18.48
CA MET A 3 -29.97 -56.51 -19.88
C MET A 3 -29.73 -54.99 -20.12
N LYS A 4 -28.77 -54.64 -21.00
CA LYS A 4 -28.74 -53.51 -21.97
C LYS A 4 -28.68 -52.05 -21.43
N ALA A 5 -27.64 -51.25 -21.72
CA ALA A 5 -27.19 -50.64 -22.99
C ALA A 5 -27.83 -49.26 -23.26
N LEU A 6 -27.02 -48.21 -23.39
CA LEU A 6 -26.86 -47.39 -24.61
C LEU A 6 -25.98 -46.15 -24.31
N THR A 7 -24.92 -46.00 -25.10
CA THR A 7 -24.31 -44.71 -25.44
C THR A 7 -25.23 -43.96 -26.42
N LEU A 8 -25.45 -42.66 -26.22
CA LEU A 8 -25.92 -41.75 -27.28
C LEU A 8 -25.44 -40.30 -27.04
N HIS A 9 -25.16 -39.65 -28.16
CA HIS A 9 -24.46 -38.38 -28.36
C HIS A 9 -25.26 -37.13 -27.98
N VAL A 10 -24.50 -36.09 -27.62
CA VAL A 10 -24.65 -34.63 -27.86
C VAL A 10 -26.05 -33.99 -27.70
N GLY A 11 -26.14 -33.07 -26.72
CA GLY A 11 -27.15 -32.02 -26.68
C GLY A 11 -26.65 -30.77 -25.94
N LYS A 12 -26.22 -29.73 -26.67
CA LYS A 12 -26.03 -28.37 -26.13
C LYS A 12 -27.41 -27.75 -25.84
N LYS A 13 -27.64 -27.23 -24.62
CA LYS A 13 -28.30 -25.91 -24.42
C LYS A 13 -28.34 -25.42 -22.95
N LYS A 14 -27.75 -24.24 -22.79
CA LYS A 14 -28.19 -23.06 -22.00
C LYS A 14 -28.45 -23.18 -20.48
N ARG A 15 -27.46 -22.67 -19.73
CA ARG A 15 -27.53 -21.55 -18.76
C ARG A 15 -28.84 -21.41 -17.95
N LYS A 16 -28.79 -21.71 -16.64
CA LYS A 16 -29.13 -20.79 -15.51
C LYS A 16 -29.01 -21.48 -14.13
N ARG A 17 -28.86 -20.64 -13.09
CA ARG A 17 -28.82 -20.86 -11.62
C ARG A 17 -27.46 -21.32 -11.07
N SER A 18 -26.71 -20.45 -10.36
CA SER A 18 -26.90 -19.89 -9.01
C SER A 18 -26.44 -20.83 -7.89
N LYS A 19 -25.84 -20.22 -6.86
CA LYS A 19 -25.28 -20.79 -5.61
C LYS A 19 -23.82 -21.29 -5.69
N GLN A 20 -22.86 -20.36 -5.74
CA GLN A 20 -21.48 -20.57 -5.28
C GLN A 20 -20.90 -19.15 -5.06
N ASN A 21 -20.99 -18.56 -3.87
CA ASN A 21 -19.90 -18.57 -2.90
C ASN A 21 -20.35 -17.89 -1.59
N ARG A 22 -21.07 -18.61 -0.73
CA ARG A 22 -21.37 -18.16 0.65
C ARG A 22 -20.17 -18.33 1.61
N TRP A 23 -19.06 -18.89 1.12
CA TRP A 23 -17.86 -19.22 1.92
C TRP A 23 -16.61 -18.38 1.63
N ASN A 24 -16.70 -17.29 0.86
CA ASN A 24 -15.55 -16.41 0.59
C ASN A 24 -15.60 -15.04 1.28
N TRP A 25 -16.63 -14.75 2.07
CA TRP A 25 -16.73 -13.46 2.76
C TRP A 25 -16.09 -13.47 4.16
N TRP A 26 -16.01 -14.63 4.83
CA TRP A 26 -15.40 -14.72 6.16
C TRP A 26 -13.87 -14.73 6.15
N LYS A 27 -13.23 -15.31 5.12
CA LYS A 27 -11.76 -15.27 4.98
C LYS A 27 -11.20 -13.89 4.61
N ILE A 28 -11.98 -13.05 3.92
CA ILE A 28 -11.55 -11.69 3.55
C ILE A 28 -11.67 -10.70 4.72
N SER A 29 -12.54 -10.97 5.71
CA SER A 29 -12.64 -10.16 6.93
C SER A 29 -11.52 -10.44 7.92
N ILE A 30 -11.10 -11.69 8.12
CA ILE A 30 -10.11 -12.03 9.16
C ILE A 30 -8.71 -11.49 8.82
N ALA A 31 -8.30 -11.52 7.55
CA ALA A 31 -6.97 -11.02 7.14
C ALA A 31 -6.83 -9.49 7.20
N LYS A 32 -7.93 -8.73 7.21
CA LYS A 32 -7.90 -7.26 7.32
C LYS A 32 -7.81 -6.77 8.77
N THR A 33 -8.26 -7.58 9.74
CA THR A 33 -8.37 -7.17 11.15
C THR A 33 -7.13 -7.50 11.97
N VAL A 34 -6.26 -8.43 11.55
CA VAL A 34 -5.15 -8.95 12.39
C VAL A 34 -3.78 -8.25 12.17
N ILE A 35 -3.58 -7.57 11.04
CA ILE A 35 -2.29 -6.89 10.74
C ILE A 35 -2.23 -5.47 11.33
N VAL A 36 -3.38 -4.82 11.49
CA VAL A 36 -3.50 -3.45 12.04
C VAL A 36 -3.24 -3.37 13.57
N PRO A 37 -3.70 -4.31 14.42
CA PRO A 37 -3.50 -4.28 15.87
C PRO A 37 -2.01 -4.23 16.22
N LYS A 38 -1.21 -5.12 15.63
CA LYS A 38 0.22 -5.25 15.95
C LYS A 38 1.01 -3.95 15.74
N LYS A 39 0.69 -3.14 14.72
CA LYS A 39 1.41 -1.88 14.47
C LYS A 39 1.01 -0.77 15.44
N LYS A 40 -0.28 -0.68 15.78
CA LYS A 40 -0.77 0.30 16.75
C LYS A 40 -0.20 -0.01 18.14
N ASP A 41 -0.20 -1.28 18.54
CA ASP A 41 0.22 -1.70 19.88
C ASP A 41 1.70 -1.39 20.11
N VAL A 42 2.57 -1.69 19.13
CA VAL A 42 4.00 -1.37 19.17
C VAL A 42 4.22 0.14 19.26
N PHE A 43 3.46 0.93 18.49
CA PHE A 43 3.58 2.39 18.54
C PHE A 43 3.11 2.95 19.89
N VAL A 44 2.00 2.46 20.44
CA VAL A 44 1.52 2.84 21.78
C VAL A 44 2.54 2.46 22.85
N GLN A 45 3.19 1.29 22.74
CA GLN A 45 4.22 0.87 23.68
C GLN A 45 5.43 1.81 23.65
N TYR A 46 5.86 2.23 22.46
CA TYR A 46 6.90 3.26 22.32
C TYR A 46 6.46 4.58 22.97
N LEU A 47 5.22 5.04 22.73
CA LEU A 47 4.70 6.26 23.34
C LEU A 47 4.65 6.19 24.87
N LYS A 48 4.34 5.02 25.44
CA LYS A 48 4.41 4.78 26.90
C LYS A 48 5.85 4.92 27.42
N GLN A 49 6.84 4.38 26.70
CA GLN A 49 8.25 4.46 27.10
C GLN A 49 8.75 5.90 27.17
N ILE A 50 8.36 6.73 26.21
CA ILE A 50 8.72 8.16 26.19
C ILE A 50 7.75 9.04 26.99
N GLN A 51 6.79 8.45 27.71
CA GLN A 51 5.78 9.14 28.52
C GLN A 51 5.01 10.23 27.74
N HIS A 52 4.66 9.95 26.48
CA HIS A 52 4.03 10.94 25.63
C HIS A 52 2.61 11.29 26.12
N PRO A 53 2.21 12.57 26.22
CA PRO A 53 0.92 12.97 26.80
C PRO A 53 -0.30 12.43 26.03
N LYS A 54 -0.16 12.19 24.72
CA LYS A 54 -1.24 11.66 23.86
C LYS A 54 -1.34 10.13 23.83
N THR A 55 -0.61 9.42 24.68
CA THR A 55 -0.58 7.95 24.65
C THR A 55 -1.97 7.34 24.84
N TYR A 56 -2.75 7.86 25.79
CA TYR A 56 -4.10 7.37 26.06
C TYR A 56 -5.04 7.61 24.87
N ASP A 57 -5.04 8.83 24.32
CA ASP A 57 -5.86 9.20 23.18
C ASP A 57 -5.58 8.33 21.96
N ILE A 58 -4.29 8.10 21.66
CA ILE A 58 -3.86 7.27 20.53
C ILE A 58 -4.23 5.80 20.77
N HIS A 59 -4.10 5.31 22.00
CA HIS A 59 -4.53 3.96 22.37
C HIS A 59 -6.05 3.77 22.25
N ALA A 60 -6.85 4.77 22.63
CA ALA A 60 -8.30 4.73 22.50
C ALA A 60 -8.78 4.94 21.05
N ALA A 61 -8.01 5.65 20.22
CA ALA A 61 -8.42 6.02 18.86
C ALA A 61 -8.66 4.79 17.96
N GLN A 62 -9.80 4.76 17.26
CA GLN A 62 -10.05 3.74 16.24
C GLN A 62 -9.17 3.97 15.01
N VAL A 63 -8.46 2.92 14.58
CA VAL A 63 -7.65 2.98 13.37
C VAL A 63 -8.56 2.94 12.15
N GLN A 64 -8.65 4.06 11.45
CA GLN A 64 -9.38 4.15 10.18
C GLN A 64 -8.39 4.05 9.02
N LYS A 65 -8.65 3.10 8.12
CA LYS A 65 -7.86 2.98 6.89
C LYS A 65 -8.31 4.06 5.92
N LEU A 66 -7.44 5.02 5.65
CA LEU A 66 -7.71 6.04 4.64
C LEU A 66 -7.80 5.39 3.26
N HIS A 67 -8.88 5.66 2.53
CA HIS A 67 -9.01 5.28 1.14
C HIS A 67 -8.33 6.33 0.27
N ILE A 68 -7.17 5.97 -0.29
CA ILE A 68 -6.37 6.89 -1.08
C ILE A 68 -6.46 6.50 -2.55
N SER A 69 -6.82 7.45 -3.41
CA SER A 69 -7.10 7.21 -4.84
C SER A 69 -5.89 6.70 -5.62
N TRP A 70 -4.67 7.06 -5.20
CA TRP A 70 -3.42 6.59 -5.82
C TRP A 70 -2.87 5.32 -5.18
N ALA A 71 -3.54 4.70 -4.18
CA ALA A 71 -3.06 3.49 -3.54
C ALA A 71 -3.04 2.31 -4.54
N THR A 72 -1.85 1.97 -5.04
CA THR A 72 -1.64 0.84 -5.94
C THR A 72 -1.32 -0.43 -5.15
N LYS A 73 -1.95 -1.56 -5.48
CA LYS A 73 -1.60 -2.88 -4.90
C LYS A 73 -0.44 -3.57 -5.61
N THR A 74 -0.12 -3.15 -6.84
CA THR A 74 0.77 -3.88 -7.76
C THR A 74 2.01 -3.09 -8.19
N ASN A 75 2.09 -1.78 -7.91
CA ASN A 75 3.26 -0.99 -8.22
C ASN A 75 4.27 -1.08 -7.08
N ALA A 76 5.25 -1.97 -7.20
CA ALA A 76 6.35 -2.11 -6.25
C ALA A 76 7.47 -1.07 -6.45
N ILE A 77 7.50 -0.38 -7.59
CA ILE A 77 8.65 0.44 -8.01
C ILE A 77 8.47 1.91 -7.62
N ASP A 78 7.26 2.45 -7.76
CA ASP A 78 6.97 3.87 -7.52
C ASP A 78 6.23 4.12 -6.19
N CYS A 79 5.82 3.08 -5.46
CA CYS A 79 5.02 3.23 -4.23
C CYS A 79 5.67 4.20 -3.22
N ALA A 80 6.99 4.13 -3.05
CA ALA A 80 7.74 5.02 -2.19
C ALA A 80 7.68 6.49 -2.65
N VAL A 81 7.70 6.74 -3.96
CA VAL A 81 7.59 8.10 -4.53
C VAL A 81 6.21 8.70 -4.21
N PHE A 82 5.14 7.91 -4.32
CA PHE A 82 3.80 8.36 -3.93
C PHE A 82 3.69 8.68 -2.43
N VAL A 83 4.27 7.82 -1.58
CA VAL A 83 4.29 8.04 -0.13
C VAL A 83 5.07 9.29 0.24
N MET A 84 6.29 9.45 -0.27
CA MET A 84 7.11 10.64 0.01
C MET A 84 6.43 11.92 -0.50
N ARG A 85 5.84 11.89 -1.71
CA ARG A 85 5.07 13.00 -2.25
C ARG A 85 3.84 13.35 -1.41
N HIS A 86 3.20 12.35 -0.82
CA HIS A 86 2.10 12.56 0.11
C HIS A 86 2.57 13.25 1.39
N MET A 87 3.66 12.76 1.98
CA MET A 87 4.19 13.33 3.23
C MET A 87 4.69 14.78 3.05
N GLU A 88 5.18 15.17 1.88
CA GLU A 88 5.55 16.58 1.58
C GLU A 88 4.39 17.57 1.74
N LYS A 89 3.14 17.11 1.66
CA LYS A 89 1.93 17.95 1.64
C LYS A 89 0.90 17.51 2.67
N PHE A 90 1.24 16.55 3.52
CA PHE A 90 0.33 16.01 4.51
C PHE A 90 0.22 16.98 5.69
N MET A 91 -0.89 17.72 5.76
CA MET A 91 -1.18 18.68 6.82
C MET A 91 -1.99 18.06 7.97
N CYS A 92 -1.87 16.75 8.20
CA CYS A 92 -2.66 15.99 9.19
C CYS A 92 -4.20 16.08 8.99
N VAL A 93 -4.65 16.59 7.85
CA VAL A 93 -6.07 16.61 7.45
C VAL A 93 -6.44 15.35 6.68
N ARG A 94 -7.68 14.91 6.84
CA ARG A 94 -8.21 13.67 6.24
C ARG A 94 -8.67 13.84 4.78
N GLU A 95 -8.32 14.96 4.16
CA GLU A 95 -8.75 15.28 2.80
C GLU A 95 -8.18 14.32 1.77
N GLN A 96 -8.92 14.15 0.67
CA GLN A 96 -8.45 13.33 -0.45
C GLN A 96 -7.18 13.95 -1.03
N PHE A 97 -6.04 13.32 -0.75
CA PHE A 97 -4.77 13.80 -1.25
C PHE A 97 -4.55 13.40 -2.71
N ASN A 98 -4.54 14.40 -3.60
CA ASN A 98 -4.10 14.24 -4.98
C ASN A 98 -2.60 14.53 -5.09
N CYS A 99 -1.79 13.55 -5.50
CA CYS A 99 -0.35 13.72 -5.70
C CYS A 99 0.01 14.71 -6.83
N GLY A 100 -0.95 15.17 -7.64
CA GLY A 100 -0.76 16.16 -8.70
C GLY A 100 -0.08 15.60 -9.96
N PHE A 101 -0.12 14.29 -10.17
CA PHE A 101 0.46 13.68 -11.36
C PHE A 101 -0.43 13.87 -12.59
N SER A 102 0.22 14.06 -13.74
CA SER A 102 -0.45 14.10 -15.03
C SER A 102 -1.19 12.79 -15.34
N THR A 103 -2.34 12.88 -15.99
CA THR A 103 -3.06 11.71 -16.53
C THR A 103 -2.38 11.15 -17.78
N ASN A 104 -1.62 11.98 -18.52
CA ASN A 104 -0.79 11.53 -19.63
C ASN A 104 0.40 10.67 -19.12
N GLY A 105 0.49 9.42 -19.60
CA GLY A 105 1.47 8.44 -19.14
C GLY A 105 2.94 8.83 -19.35
N LYS A 106 3.30 9.46 -20.48
CA LYS A 106 4.69 9.89 -20.74
C LYS A 106 5.10 11.02 -19.79
N LYS A 107 4.20 12.01 -19.60
CA LYS A 107 4.42 13.10 -18.64
C LYS A 107 4.50 12.57 -17.21
N LYS A 108 3.59 11.67 -16.82
CA LYS A 108 3.59 11.02 -15.49
C LYS A 108 4.90 10.28 -15.22
N LYS A 109 5.39 9.48 -16.18
CA LYS A 109 6.67 8.77 -16.04
C LYS A 109 7.84 9.73 -15.85
N SER A 110 7.84 10.85 -16.58
CA SER A 110 8.86 11.89 -16.44
C SER A 110 8.81 12.57 -15.07
N GLN A 111 7.61 12.88 -14.57
CA GLN A 111 7.40 13.43 -13.21
C GLN A 111 7.88 12.45 -12.13
N LEU A 112 7.54 11.16 -12.25
CA LEU A 112 7.99 10.12 -11.32
C LEU A 112 9.51 9.98 -11.32
N ASN A 113 10.14 10.00 -12.49
CA ASN A 113 11.60 9.94 -12.60
C ASN A 113 12.29 11.14 -11.97
N LEU A 114 11.74 12.34 -12.15
CA LEU A 114 12.26 13.55 -11.52
C LEU A 114 12.17 13.48 -9.99
N LEU A 115 11.01 13.08 -9.45
CA LEU A 115 10.83 12.93 -8.01
C LEU A 115 11.72 11.83 -7.45
N ARG A 116 11.90 10.70 -8.14
CA ARG A 116 12.83 9.65 -7.73
C ARG A 116 14.24 10.21 -7.57
N LYS A 117 14.75 10.94 -8.58
CA LYS A 117 16.08 11.56 -8.51
C LYS A 117 16.19 12.54 -7.35
N ARG A 118 15.16 13.38 -7.14
CA ARG A 118 15.12 14.35 -6.04
C ARG A 118 15.16 13.64 -4.67
N PHE A 119 14.31 12.64 -4.45
CA PHE A 119 14.26 11.93 -3.18
C PHE A 119 15.54 11.14 -2.90
N VAL A 120 16.12 10.48 -3.92
CA VAL A 120 17.41 9.79 -3.78
C VAL A 120 18.50 10.80 -3.43
N LEU A 121 18.54 11.97 -4.09
CA LEU A 121 19.51 13.02 -3.77
C LEU A 121 19.39 13.49 -2.31
N HIS A 122 18.17 13.72 -1.83
CA HIS A 122 17.95 14.10 -0.42
C HIS A 122 18.38 13.01 0.55
N LEU A 123 18.10 11.74 0.24
CA LEU A 123 18.50 10.60 1.09
C LEU A 123 20.02 10.47 1.13
N LEU A 124 20.68 10.54 -0.03
CA LEU A 124 22.14 10.42 -0.14
C LEU A 124 22.87 11.55 0.59
N ARG A 125 22.33 12.78 0.51
CA ARG A 125 22.90 13.98 1.15
C ARG A 125 22.41 14.24 2.57
N SER A 126 21.58 13.36 3.12
CA SER A 126 21.03 13.56 4.46
C SER A 126 22.12 13.40 5.51
N GLU A 127 22.14 14.26 6.52
CA GLU A 127 23.08 14.18 7.65
C GLU A 127 22.92 12.90 8.47
N VAL A 128 21.73 12.28 8.44
CA VAL A 128 21.49 10.98 9.09
C VAL A 128 21.96 9.79 8.27
N ASN A 129 22.44 10.02 7.04
CA ASN A 129 22.99 8.96 6.21
C ASN A 129 24.41 8.62 6.69
N VAL A 130 24.56 7.46 7.32
CA VAL A 130 25.85 6.98 7.83
C VAL A 130 26.92 6.80 6.74
N LEU A 131 26.54 6.76 5.47
CA LEU A 131 27.44 6.66 4.32
C LEU A 131 27.75 8.01 3.66
N LEU A 132 27.29 9.13 4.23
CA LEU A 132 27.40 10.46 3.62
C LEU A 132 28.85 10.81 3.23
N ASP A 133 29.81 10.62 4.12
CA ASP A 133 31.22 10.97 3.88
C ASP A 133 31.82 10.17 2.73
N THR A 134 31.52 8.86 2.67
CA THR A 134 31.93 7.98 1.57
C THR A 134 31.34 8.46 0.25
N ILE A 135 30.04 8.75 0.22
CA ILE A 135 29.33 9.23 -0.97
C ILE A 135 29.94 10.55 -1.47
N LEU A 136 30.21 11.51 -0.58
CA LEU A 136 30.79 12.79 -0.93
C LEU A 136 32.23 12.66 -1.43
N THR A 137 33.01 11.77 -0.81
CA THR A 137 34.38 11.47 -1.24
C THR A 137 34.39 10.86 -2.64
N ASP A 138 33.52 9.90 -2.91
CA ASP A 138 33.43 9.25 -4.22
C ASP A 138 32.89 10.18 -5.31
N ALA A 139 31.99 11.10 -4.96
CA ALA A 139 31.47 12.09 -5.89
C ALA A 139 32.55 13.07 -6.38
N ARG A 140 33.60 13.32 -5.58
CA ARG A 140 34.73 14.21 -5.92
C ARG A 140 35.80 13.56 -6.79
N LYS A 141 35.77 12.23 -6.97
CA LYS A 141 36.76 11.47 -7.75
C LYS A 141 36.50 11.49 -9.26
N LYS A 142 35.47 12.19 -9.72
CA LYS A 142 35.07 12.33 -11.13
C LYS A 142 35.26 13.76 -11.59
#